data_AF-A0A172QUL3-F1
#
_entry.id   AF-A0A172QUL3-F1
#
_cell.length_a   1.000
_cell.length_b   1.000
_cell.length_c   1.000
_cell.angle_alpha   90.00
_cell.angle_beta   90.00
_cell.angle_gamma   90.00
#
_symmetry.space_group_name_H-M   'P 1'
#
loop_
_entity.id
_entity.type
_entity.pdbx_description
1 polymer ?
#
loop_
_entity_poly.entity_id
_entity_poly.type
_entity_poly.pdbx_seq_one_letter_code
_entity_poly.pdbx_strand_id
1 'polypeptide(L)'
;MPLTPADVHNVAFNKPPIGKRGYNEDEVDQFLDLVEDALVQFQEENEDLKQQVEELEAQAADGGSSSAGSATAGAGAAVATKSVDEAALRKEIEEKLRTEYASKLADASKATQKAQNDAKAAQDQLQRAQNDAKAARAEAEKAKTDARNAASSNNTTKAAAVGTGAAAAGAGVAAASAGVANVDTHMQAAKVLGLAQEMADRLTSEARSESTSMLNEAREAAEKQIEEANSSSNRTLEDARANAEKQISDAESRANTLVTNAESRANTLVSEADLKAKNLVADAEKKSAATLAASTSRAEAQIRQAEDKANALQADAERKHTETMAAVKEQQNALETRISELQIFEREYRTRLKSLLEGQLEELNARGSSAPSNNGANKPSGE
;
A
#
# COMPACT_ATOMS: atom_id res chain seq x y z
N MET A 1 -17.51 11.89 -19.77
CA MET A 1 -17.70 10.47 -20.16
C MET A 1 -19.05 9.99 -19.64
N PRO A 2 -19.71 9.01 -20.26
CA PRO A 2 -21.06 8.58 -19.89
C PRO A 2 -21.12 7.65 -18.66
N LEU A 3 -19.98 7.31 -18.05
CA LEU A 3 -19.86 6.47 -16.86
C LEU A 3 -18.83 7.09 -15.91
N THR A 4 -19.18 7.22 -14.62
CA THR A 4 -18.31 7.65 -13.53
C THR A 4 -17.95 6.47 -12.62
N PRO A 5 -16.86 6.55 -11.83
CA PRO A 5 -16.53 5.54 -10.81
C PRO A 5 -17.71 5.28 -9.86
N ALA A 6 -18.39 6.35 -9.43
CA ALA A 6 -19.58 6.26 -8.61
C ALA A 6 -20.76 5.56 -9.30
N ASP A 7 -20.87 5.63 -10.63
CA ASP A 7 -21.88 4.89 -11.37
C ASP A 7 -21.58 3.39 -11.37
N VAL A 8 -20.30 3.00 -11.50
CA VAL A 8 -19.85 1.59 -11.47
C VAL A 8 -20.09 0.97 -10.09
N HIS A 9 -19.79 1.70 -9.02
CA HIS A 9 -20.01 1.26 -7.64
C HIS A 9 -21.51 1.05 -7.31
N ASN A 10 -22.40 1.82 -7.94
CA ASN A 10 -23.84 1.76 -7.70
C ASN A 10 -24.61 0.84 -8.68
N VAL A 11 -23.92 0.13 -9.59
CA VAL A 11 -24.61 -0.77 -10.53
C VAL A 11 -25.12 -2.00 -9.80
N ALA A 12 -26.43 -2.24 -9.88
CA ALA A 12 -27.06 -3.47 -9.44
C ALA A 12 -27.52 -4.32 -10.63
N PHE A 13 -27.00 -5.56 -10.74
CA PHE A 13 -27.43 -6.52 -11.75
C PHE A 13 -28.60 -7.38 -11.24
N ASN A 14 -29.60 -7.62 -12.10
CA ASN A 14 -30.72 -8.50 -11.78
C ASN A 14 -30.27 -9.97 -11.72
N LYS A 15 -30.70 -10.71 -10.69
CA LYS A 15 -30.43 -12.16 -10.60
C LYS A 15 -31.03 -12.88 -11.81
N PRO A 16 -30.33 -13.91 -12.35
CA PRO A 16 -30.82 -14.67 -13.49
C PRO A 16 -32.21 -15.27 -13.23
N PRO A 17 -33.10 -15.35 -14.25
CA PRO A 17 -34.36 -16.06 -14.13
C PRO A 17 -34.13 -17.51 -13.68
N ILE A 18 -35.00 -18.01 -12.79
CA ILE A 18 -34.89 -19.36 -12.21
C ILE A 18 -34.63 -20.40 -13.30
N GLY A 19 -33.54 -21.16 -13.14
CA GLY A 19 -33.11 -22.21 -14.06
C GLY A 19 -32.02 -21.83 -15.07
N LYS A 20 -31.58 -20.56 -15.11
CA LYS A 20 -30.40 -20.14 -15.91
C LYS A 20 -29.20 -19.85 -15.01
N ARG A 21 -28.00 -20.27 -15.44
CA ARG A 21 -26.74 -19.98 -14.75
C ARG A 21 -26.35 -18.54 -15.05
N GLY A 22 -26.05 -17.76 -14.02
CA GLY A 22 -25.47 -16.42 -14.13
C GLY A 22 -23.96 -16.42 -13.92
N TYR A 23 -23.38 -15.22 -13.98
CA TYR A 23 -22.03 -14.97 -13.48
C TYR A 23 -21.98 -15.13 -11.95
N ASN A 24 -20.80 -15.45 -11.44
CA ASN A 24 -20.56 -15.54 -10.01
C ASN A 24 -20.55 -14.13 -9.41
N GLU A 25 -21.38 -13.87 -8.39
CA GLU A 25 -21.52 -12.54 -7.78
C GLU A 25 -20.16 -12.05 -7.24
N ASP A 26 -19.42 -12.92 -6.55
CA ASP A 26 -18.12 -12.57 -5.95
C ASP A 26 -17.04 -12.20 -7.01
N GLU A 27 -17.04 -12.88 -8.15
CA GLU A 27 -16.09 -12.60 -9.25
C GLU A 27 -16.47 -11.32 -10.01
N VAL A 28 -17.77 -11.03 -10.11
CA VAL A 28 -18.28 -9.80 -10.72
C VAL A 28 -17.94 -8.61 -9.83
N ASP A 29 -18.15 -8.71 -8.52
CA ASP A 29 -17.84 -7.63 -7.56
C ASP A 29 -16.34 -7.31 -7.58
N GLN A 30 -15.47 -8.33 -7.56
CA GLN A 30 -14.01 -8.13 -7.66
C GLN A 30 -13.58 -7.50 -8.99
N PHE A 31 -14.28 -7.80 -10.08
CA PHE A 31 -14.02 -7.18 -11.38
C PHE A 31 -14.50 -5.73 -11.42
N LEU A 32 -15.62 -5.40 -10.77
CA LEU A 32 -16.12 -4.03 -10.66
C LEU A 32 -15.17 -3.16 -9.83
N ASP A 33 -14.59 -3.67 -8.74
CA ASP A 33 -13.57 -2.96 -7.96
C ASP A 33 -12.36 -2.58 -8.84
N LEU A 34 -11.87 -3.52 -9.66
CA LEU A 34 -10.74 -3.25 -10.56
C LEU A 34 -11.09 -2.22 -11.65
N VAL A 35 -12.33 -2.24 -12.15
CA VAL A 35 -12.83 -1.27 -13.12
C VAL A 35 -13.01 0.11 -12.50
N GLU A 36 -13.46 0.19 -11.24
CA GLU A 36 -13.54 1.42 -10.47
C GLU A 36 -12.15 2.06 -10.30
N ASP A 37 -11.18 1.28 -9.82
CA ASP A 37 -9.78 1.73 -9.65
C ASP A 37 -9.18 2.22 -10.98
N ALA A 38 -9.39 1.48 -12.07
CA ALA A 38 -8.89 1.86 -13.39
C ALA A 38 -9.55 3.13 -13.93
N LEU A 39 -10.85 3.36 -13.64
CA LEU A 39 -11.55 4.57 -14.04
C LEU A 39 -11.09 5.79 -13.25
N VAL A 40 -10.81 5.64 -11.95
CA VAL A 40 -10.21 6.70 -11.12
C VAL A 40 -8.84 7.06 -11.66
N GLN A 41 -7.99 6.05 -11.90
CA GLN A 41 -6.66 6.26 -12.46
C GLN A 41 -6.71 6.96 -13.83
N PHE A 42 -7.61 6.55 -14.73
CA PHE A 42 -7.77 7.22 -16.01
C PHE A 42 -8.30 8.66 -15.89
N GLN A 43 -9.10 8.96 -14.87
CA GLN A 43 -9.58 10.32 -14.64
C GLN A 43 -8.45 11.21 -14.13
N GLU A 44 -7.69 10.75 -13.13
CA GLU A 44 -6.49 11.43 -12.63
C GLU A 44 -5.48 11.67 -13.75
N GLU A 45 -5.18 10.66 -14.57
CA GLU A 45 -4.24 10.80 -15.68
C GLU A 45 -4.75 11.77 -16.76
N ASN A 46 -6.06 11.80 -17.03
CA ASN A 46 -6.64 12.80 -17.94
C ASN A 46 -6.61 14.22 -17.36
N GLU A 47 -6.78 14.37 -16.04
CA GLU A 47 -6.66 15.67 -15.37
C GLU A 47 -5.22 16.16 -15.37
N ASP A 48 -4.27 15.29 -15.05
CA ASP A 48 -2.84 15.57 -15.12
C ASP A 48 -2.40 15.93 -16.55
N LEU A 49 -2.85 15.17 -17.55
CA LEU A 49 -2.56 15.46 -18.95
C LEU A 49 -3.18 16.80 -19.41
N LYS A 50 -4.38 17.14 -18.96
CA LYS A 50 -4.98 18.45 -19.24
C LYS A 50 -4.20 19.58 -18.58
N GLN A 51 -3.78 19.41 -17.34
CA GLN A 51 -2.94 20.40 -16.65
C GLN A 51 -1.60 20.57 -17.35
N GLN A 52 -0.98 19.48 -17.81
CA GLN A 52 0.26 19.54 -18.60
C GLN A 52 0.05 20.24 -19.94
N VAL A 53 -1.06 20.00 -20.63
CA VAL A 53 -1.39 20.71 -21.88
C VAL A 53 -1.63 22.19 -21.59
N GLU A 54 -2.36 22.54 -20.52
CA GLU A 54 -2.59 23.93 -20.12
C GLU A 54 -1.28 24.63 -19.71
N GLU A 55 -0.38 23.95 -19.01
CA GLU A 55 0.94 24.47 -18.64
C GLU A 55 1.85 24.65 -19.87
N LEU A 56 1.85 23.68 -20.79
CA LEU A 56 2.58 23.76 -22.05
C LEU A 56 1.99 24.82 -22.98
N GLU A 57 0.67 25.00 -23.02
CA GLU A 57 0.00 26.07 -23.75
C GLU A 57 0.28 27.43 -23.10
N ALA A 58 0.34 27.52 -21.78
CA ALA A 58 0.77 28.73 -21.07
C ALA A 58 2.24 29.06 -21.33
N GLN A 59 3.12 28.06 -21.36
CA GLN A 59 4.53 28.23 -21.76
C GLN A 59 4.69 28.54 -23.25
N ALA A 60 3.82 28.02 -24.10
CA ALA A 60 3.77 28.37 -25.52
C ALA A 60 3.13 29.75 -25.75
N ALA A 61 2.25 30.23 -24.86
CA ALA A 61 1.70 31.58 -24.89
C ALA A 61 2.70 32.61 -24.36
N ASP A 62 3.47 32.28 -23.32
CA ASP A 62 4.57 33.10 -22.80
C ASP A 62 5.77 33.12 -23.77
N GLY A 63 6.07 31.99 -24.42
CA GLY A 63 7.03 31.92 -25.53
C GLY A 63 6.52 32.52 -26.85
N GLY A 64 5.22 32.45 -27.11
CA GLY A 64 4.53 32.91 -28.32
C GLY A 64 4.17 34.41 -28.31
N SER A 65 4.15 35.04 -27.13
CA SER A 65 3.99 36.49 -26.97
C SER A 65 5.25 37.29 -27.32
N SER A 66 6.20 36.68 -28.03
CA SER A 66 7.27 37.36 -28.75
C SER A 66 7.20 37.23 -30.29
N SER A 67 6.13 36.63 -30.87
CA SER A 67 6.03 36.51 -32.34
C SER A 67 4.63 36.54 -32.99
N ALA A 68 3.60 37.09 -32.33
CA ALA A 68 2.29 37.30 -32.98
C ALA A 68 1.72 38.69 -32.72
N GLY A 69 2.35 39.71 -33.31
CA GLY A 69 1.87 41.09 -33.24
C GLY A 69 2.66 42.06 -34.10
N SER A 70 2.69 41.86 -35.42
CA SER A 70 2.71 42.92 -36.46
C SER A 70 3.16 42.37 -37.80
N ALA A 71 2.21 42.18 -38.70
CA ALA A 71 2.46 42.16 -40.12
C ALA A 71 2.36 43.61 -40.63
N THR A 72 3.46 44.37 -40.60
CA THR A 72 3.72 45.48 -41.54
C THR A 72 5.23 45.71 -41.72
N ALA A 73 5.67 45.46 -42.95
CA ALA A 73 6.77 46.06 -43.72
C ALA A 73 7.97 46.72 -42.99
N GLY A 74 9.18 46.32 -43.39
CA GLY A 74 10.29 47.25 -43.62
C GLY A 74 11.56 47.05 -42.80
N ALA A 75 12.57 46.44 -43.45
CA ALA A 75 14.01 46.71 -43.36
C ALA A 75 14.68 47.10 -42.02
N GLY A 76 15.68 46.31 -41.61
CA GLY A 76 16.86 46.85 -40.92
C GLY A 76 17.42 46.04 -39.74
N ALA A 77 18.54 45.35 -40.00
CA ALA A 77 19.69 45.14 -39.12
C ALA A 77 19.53 44.52 -37.70
N ALA A 78 19.99 43.27 -37.61
CA ALA A 78 20.90 42.70 -36.61
C ALA A 78 20.66 43.02 -35.11
N VAL A 79 20.08 42.04 -34.40
CA VAL A 79 20.39 41.77 -32.99
C VAL A 79 20.61 40.25 -32.85
N ALA A 80 21.83 39.88 -32.46
CA ALA A 80 22.20 38.51 -32.16
C ALA A 80 21.53 38.09 -30.84
N THR A 81 20.39 37.41 -30.92
CA THR A 81 19.89 36.56 -29.84
C THR A 81 20.59 35.21 -29.97
N LYS A 82 21.17 34.71 -28.87
CA LYS A 82 21.62 33.31 -28.78
C LYS A 82 20.41 32.44 -29.12
N SER A 83 20.36 31.94 -30.35
CA SER A 83 19.39 30.94 -30.78
C SER A 83 19.68 29.69 -29.98
N VAL A 84 18.91 29.48 -28.91
CA VAL A 84 18.88 28.21 -28.23
C VAL A 84 18.40 27.19 -29.27
N ASP A 85 19.29 26.29 -29.65
CA ASP A 85 19.07 25.33 -30.74
C ASP A 85 18.02 24.31 -30.27
N GLU A 86 16.75 24.60 -30.57
CA GLU A 86 15.59 23.88 -30.05
C GLU A 86 15.63 22.39 -30.41
N ALA A 87 16.21 22.06 -31.57
CA ALA A 87 16.44 20.69 -32.01
C ALA A 87 17.48 19.95 -31.14
N ALA A 88 18.50 20.64 -30.65
CA ALA A 88 19.49 20.05 -29.74
C ALA A 88 18.90 19.80 -28.35
N LEU A 89 18.08 20.73 -27.84
CA LEU A 89 17.36 20.56 -26.57
C LEU A 89 16.35 19.43 -26.62
N ARG A 90 15.56 19.30 -27.69
CA ARG A 90 14.61 18.18 -27.85
C ARG A 90 15.33 16.83 -27.81
N LYS A 91 16.49 16.73 -28.47
CA LYS A 91 17.29 15.51 -28.48
C LYS A 91 17.86 15.18 -27.09
N GLU A 92 18.35 16.18 -26.36
CA GLU A 92 18.83 16.02 -24.98
C GLU A 92 17.70 15.64 -24.01
N ILE A 93 16.52 16.22 -24.17
CA ILE A 93 15.33 15.89 -23.37
C ILE A 93 14.87 14.46 -23.65
N GLU A 94 14.81 14.03 -24.91
CA GLU A 94 14.46 12.65 -25.27
C GLU A 94 15.47 11.64 -24.71
N GLU A 95 16.77 11.97 -24.70
CA GLU A 95 17.81 11.12 -24.15
C GLU A 95 17.71 11.02 -22.61
N LYS A 96 17.41 12.14 -21.94
CA LYS A 96 17.13 12.17 -20.49
C LYS A 96 15.84 11.42 -20.14
N LEU A 97 14.78 11.59 -20.91
CA LEU A 97 13.55 10.83 -20.72
C LEU A 97 13.82 9.33 -20.89
N ARG A 98 14.54 8.93 -21.93
CA ARG A 98 14.90 7.51 -22.14
C ARG A 98 15.72 6.94 -20.99
N THR A 99 16.68 7.69 -20.46
CA THR A 99 17.48 7.21 -19.33
C THR A 99 16.66 7.09 -18.06
N GLU A 100 15.76 8.04 -17.77
CA GLU A 100 14.81 7.93 -16.66
C GLU A 100 13.85 6.75 -16.83
N TYR A 101 13.24 6.59 -18.00
CA TYR A 101 12.31 5.48 -18.27
C TYR A 101 13.03 4.13 -18.20
N ALA A 102 14.25 4.04 -18.73
CA ALA A 102 15.07 2.83 -18.61
C ALA A 102 15.42 2.51 -17.14
N SER A 103 15.72 3.52 -16.32
CA SER A 103 15.95 3.34 -14.89
C SER A 103 14.67 2.86 -14.18
N LYS A 104 13.53 3.51 -14.43
CA LYS A 104 12.23 3.14 -13.84
C LYS A 104 11.82 1.72 -14.24
N LEU A 105 12.03 1.32 -15.50
CA LEU A 105 11.78 -0.04 -15.97
C LEU A 105 12.72 -1.06 -15.32
N ALA A 106 14.01 -0.70 -15.15
CA ALA A 106 14.97 -1.56 -14.47
C ALA A 106 14.59 -1.76 -12.99
N ASP A 107 14.18 -0.71 -12.29
CA ASP A 107 13.77 -0.80 -10.89
C ASP A 107 12.45 -1.54 -10.72
N ALA A 108 11.48 -1.31 -11.60
CA ALA A 108 10.24 -2.08 -11.65
C ALA A 108 10.52 -3.57 -11.92
N SER A 109 11.38 -3.89 -12.88
CA SER A 109 11.76 -5.28 -13.19
C SER A 109 12.47 -5.97 -12.02
N LYS A 110 13.36 -5.25 -11.31
CA LYS A 110 14.01 -5.75 -10.09
C LYS A 110 13.01 -5.96 -8.96
N ALA A 111 12.06 -5.06 -8.79
CA ALA A 111 11.00 -5.20 -7.79
C ALA A 111 10.12 -6.42 -8.07
N THR A 112 9.71 -6.62 -9.33
CA THR A 112 8.95 -7.81 -9.74
C THR A 112 9.76 -9.10 -9.57
N GLN A 113 11.05 -9.08 -9.87
CA GLN A 113 11.90 -10.26 -9.71
C GLN A 113 12.15 -10.60 -8.23
N LYS A 114 12.29 -9.59 -7.37
CA LYS A 114 12.34 -9.78 -5.93
C LYS A 114 11.02 -10.37 -5.41
N ALA A 115 9.89 -9.81 -5.80
CA ALA A 115 8.57 -10.33 -5.43
C ALA A 115 8.35 -11.78 -5.90
N GLN A 116 8.80 -12.13 -7.10
CA GLN A 116 8.75 -13.51 -7.61
C GLN A 116 9.65 -14.47 -6.80
N ASN A 117 10.85 -14.03 -6.41
CA ASN A 117 11.74 -14.85 -5.58
C ASN A 117 11.17 -15.04 -4.17
N ASP A 118 10.60 -14.00 -3.58
CA ASP A 118 9.96 -14.05 -2.26
C ASP A 118 8.71 -14.96 -2.30
N ALA A 119 7.91 -14.89 -3.37
CA ALA A 119 6.77 -15.78 -3.60
C ALA A 119 7.21 -17.25 -3.74
N LYS A 120 8.30 -17.51 -4.47
CA LYS A 120 8.86 -18.86 -4.61
C LYS A 120 9.39 -19.40 -3.29
N ALA A 121 10.08 -18.57 -2.50
CA ALA A 121 10.55 -18.93 -1.17
C ALA A 121 9.40 -19.26 -0.21
N ALA A 122 8.31 -18.47 -0.26
CA ALA A 122 7.10 -18.75 0.52
C ALA A 122 6.44 -20.07 0.10
N GLN A 123 6.42 -20.38 -1.21
CA GLN A 123 5.88 -21.63 -1.74
C GLN A 123 6.70 -22.85 -1.29
N ASP A 124 8.04 -22.75 -1.32
CA ASP A 124 8.95 -23.80 -0.83
C ASP A 124 8.79 -24.04 0.68
N GLN A 125 8.59 -22.96 1.47
CA GLN A 125 8.31 -23.07 2.90
C GLN A 125 6.97 -23.76 3.18
N LEU A 126 5.93 -23.43 2.42
CA LEU A 126 4.61 -24.06 2.55
C LEU A 126 4.67 -25.55 2.19
N GLN A 127 5.47 -25.92 1.17
CA GLN A 127 5.67 -27.32 0.80
C GLN A 127 6.44 -28.10 1.88
N ARG A 128 7.45 -27.50 2.52
CA ARG A 128 8.15 -28.11 3.66
C ARG A 128 7.20 -28.32 4.85
N ALA A 129 6.44 -27.29 5.23
CA ALA A 129 5.46 -27.39 6.30
C ALA A 129 4.38 -28.47 6.02
N GLN A 130 3.95 -28.62 4.76
CA GLN A 130 3.04 -29.70 4.36
C GLN A 130 3.66 -31.09 4.48
N ASN A 131 4.94 -31.24 4.12
CA ASN A 131 5.65 -32.51 4.23
C ASN A 131 5.88 -32.88 5.70
N ASP A 132 6.23 -31.92 6.55
CA ASP A 132 6.39 -32.11 8.00
C ASP A 132 5.05 -32.48 8.65
N ALA A 133 3.95 -31.81 8.26
CA ALA A 133 2.61 -32.16 8.72
C ALA A 133 2.18 -33.58 8.27
N LYS A 134 2.57 -34.01 7.06
CA LYS A 134 2.33 -35.39 6.59
C LYS A 134 3.16 -36.40 7.38
N ALA A 135 4.43 -36.11 7.65
CA ALA A 135 5.30 -36.97 8.46
C ALA A 135 4.76 -37.13 9.88
N ALA A 136 4.39 -36.03 10.54
CA ALA A 136 3.78 -36.04 11.88
C ALA A 136 2.47 -36.84 11.92
N ARG A 137 1.62 -36.73 10.88
CA ARG A 137 0.39 -37.54 10.77
C ARG A 137 0.69 -39.03 10.60
N ALA A 138 1.71 -39.39 9.82
CA ALA A 138 2.12 -40.79 9.65
C ALA A 138 2.69 -41.38 10.96
N GLU A 139 3.42 -40.60 11.74
CA GLU A 139 3.93 -41.00 13.06
C GLU A 139 2.79 -41.16 14.07
N ALA A 140 1.82 -40.26 14.08
CA ALA A 140 0.63 -40.36 14.94
C ALA A 140 -0.21 -41.62 14.62
N GLU A 141 -0.39 -41.95 13.35
CA GLU A 141 -1.10 -43.18 12.95
C GLU A 141 -0.30 -44.44 13.32
N LYS A 142 1.02 -44.45 13.17
CA LYS A 142 1.87 -45.56 13.65
C LYS A 142 1.75 -45.76 15.17
N ALA A 143 1.84 -44.69 15.95
CA ALA A 143 1.68 -44.75 17.40
C ALA A 143 0.29 -45.27 17.81
N LYS A 144 -0.75 -44.91 17.05
CA LYS A 144 -2.12 -45.40 17.26
C LYS A 144 -2.26 -46.88 16.92
N THR A 145 -1.61 -47.37 15.86
CA THR A 145 -1.58 -48.80 15.54
C THR A 145 -0.81 -49.61 16.57
N ASP A 146 0.32 -49.10 17.06
CA ASP A 146 1.13 -49.77 18.07
C ASP A 146 0.40 -49.85 19.42
N ALA A 147 -0.30 -48.78 19.82
CA ALA A 147 -1.16 -48.77 21.00
C ALA A 147 -2.32 -49.77 20.89
N ARG A 148 -2.93 -49.90 19.68
CA ARG A 148 -4.01 -50.86 19.44
C ARG A 148 -3.52 -52.32 19.44
N ASN A 149 -2.32 -52.57 18.92
CA ASN A 149 -1.68 -53.88 18.94
C ASN A 149 -1.32 -54.26 20.38
N ALA A 150 -0.73 -53.35 21.16
CA ALA A 150 -0.43 -53.56 22.59
C ALA A 150 -1.69 -53.87 23.42
N ALA A 151 -2.81 -53.19 23.14
CA ALA A 151 -4.09 -53.47 23.78
C ALA A 151 -4.66 -54.86 23.42
N SER A 152 -4.40 -55.35 22.20
CA SER A 152 -4.85 -56.68 21.75
C SER A 152 -3.99 -57.80 22.34
N SER A 153 -2.69 -57.59 22.52
CA SER A 153 -1.77 -58.53 23.18
C SER A 153 -2.13 -58.81 24.65
N ASN A 154 -2.67 -57.80 25.34
CA ASN A 154 -3.11 -57.92 26.75
C ASN A 154 -4.40 -58.74 26.92
N ASN A 155 -5.16 -58.97 25.84
CA ASN A 155 -6.39 -59.77 25.91
C ASN A 155 -6.11 -61.28 25.70
N THR A 156 -4.98 -61.64 25.08
CA THR A 156 -4.59 -63.03 24.82
C THR A 156 -3.90 -63.68 26.02
N THR A 157 -3.20 -62.92 26.87
CA THR A 157 -2.59 -63.41 28.11
C THR A 157 -3.60 -63.62 29.24
N LYS A 158 -4.75 -62.94 29.21
CA LYS A 158 -5.86 -63.16 30.16
C LYS A 158 -6.73 -64.38 29.80
N ALA A 159 -6.75 -64.80 28.53
CA ALA A 159 -7.48 -65.99 28.06
C ALA A 159 -6.73 -67.32 28.30
N ALA A 160 -5.40 -67.29 28.45
CA ALA A 160 -4.59 -68.50 28.66
C ALA A 160 -4.50 -68.96 30.14
N ALA A 161 -4.91 -68.13 31.10
CA ALA A 161 -4.79 -68.43 32.54
C ALA A 161 -6.03 -69.10 33.17
N VAL A 162 -7.08 -69.39 32.39
CA VAL A 162 -8.33 -70.01 32.90
C VAL A 162 -8.46 -71.49 32.50
N GLY A 163 -7.43 -72.07 31.87
CA GLY A 163 -7.53 -73.33 31.14
C GLY A 163 -6.73 -74.53 31.62
N THR A 164 -6.35 -74.68 32.89
CA THR A 164 -5.74 -75.95 33.37
C THR A 164 -6.06 -76.23 34.84
N GLY A 165 -7.05 -77.09 35.08
CA GLY A 165 -7.34 -77.63 36.41
C GLY A 165 -8.51 -78.60 36.39
N ALA A 166 -8.26 -79.87 36.03
CA ALA A 166 -9.07 -81.03 36.45
C ALA A 166 -8.50 -82.37 35.95
N ALA A 167 -8.64 -83.41 36.79
CA ALA A 167 -8.59 -84.87 36.54
C ALA A 167 -7.18 -85.53 36.47
N ALA A 168 -6.90 -86.69 37.07
CA ALA A 168 -7.68 -87.64 37.86
C ALA A 168 -6.76 -88.61 38.63
N ALA A 169 -7.28 -89.15 39.73
CA ALA A 169 -6.78 -90.30 40.47
C ALA A 169 -7.21 -91.63 39.82
N GLY A 170 -6.48 -92.73 40.07
CA GLY A 170 -7.01 -94.08 39.84
C GLY A 170 -6.02 -95.26 39.77
N ALA A 171 -5.93 -95.98 40.90
CA ALA A 171 -5.90 -97.46 41.05
C ALA A 171 -4.68 -98.32 40.65
N GLY A 172 -4.23 -99.14 41.63
CA GLY A 172 -3.45 -100.36 41.48
C GLY A 172 -3.61 -101.24 42.73
N VAL A 173 -3.90 -102.53 42.55
CA VAL A 173 -4.65 -103.42 43.47
C VAL A 173 -3.76 -104.56 44.00
N ALA A 174 -4.17 -105.13 45.16
CA ALA A 174 -4.18 -106.57 45.50
C ALA A 174 -3.05 -107.19 46.37
N ALA A 175 -3.49 -107.87 47.46
CA ALA A 175 -3.25 -109.30 47.82
C ALA A 175 -3.26 -109.48 49.36
N ALA A 176 -4.28 -110.17 49.94
CA ALA A 176 -4.25 -111.57 50.44
C ALA A 176 -3.45 -111.75 51.76
N SER A 177 -3.85 -112.46 52.82
CA SER A 177 -4.84 -113.54 53.04
C SER A 177 -5.08 -113.71 54.55
N ALA A 178 -6.23 -114.28 54.94
CA ALA A 178 -6.60 -114.57 56.32
C ALA A 178 -6.20 -116.01 56.74
N GLY A 179 -5.71 -116.17 57.98
CA GLY A 179 -5.40 -117.45 58.61
C GLY A 179 -5.82 -117.46 60.08
N VAL A 180 -6.40 -118.58 60.50
CA VAL A 180 -7.22 -118.83 61.70
C VAL A 180 -6.54 -118.46 63.03
N ALA A 181 -7.36 -117.91 63.94
CA ALA A 181 -6.95 -117.24 65.16
C ALA A 181 -7.14 -118.10 66.43
N ASN A 182 -6.18 -118.00 67.36
CA ASN A 182 -6.32 -118.44 68.75
C ASN A 182 -6.69 -117.23 69.65
N VAL A 183 -7.30 -117.47 70.81
CA VAL A 183 -7.78 -116.44 71.75
C VAL A 183 -6.66 -115.48 72.21
N ASP A 184 -5.43 -115.99 72.38
CA ASP A 184 -4.24 -115.15 72.68
C ASP A 184 -3.81 -114.28 71.48
N THR A 185 -4.01 -114.76 70.26
CA THR A 185 -3.74 -114.00 69.03
C THR A 185 -4.74 -112.87 68.85
N HIS A 186 -6.00 -113.05 69.26
CA HIS A 186 -7.00 -111.98 69.28
C HIS A 186 -6.68 -110.89 70.32
N MET A 187 -6.13 -111.24 71.49
CA MET A 187 -5.72 -110.24 72.49
C MET A 187 -4.45 -109.47 72.08
N GLN A 188 -3.46 -110.16 71.51
CA GLN A 188 -2.27 -109.50 70.94
C GLN A 188 -2.62 -108.67 69.70
N ALA A 189 -3.49 -109.18 68.82
CA ALA A 189 -4.02 -108.42 67.69
C ALA A 189 -4.86 -107.22 68.16
N ALA A 190 -5.68 -107.34 69.20
CA ALA A 190 -6.42 -106.21 69.76
C ALA A 190 -5.48 -105.14 70.36
N LYS A 191 -4.37 -105.54 71.00
CA LYS A 191 -3.35 -104.62 71.51
C LYS A 191 -2.59 -103.92 70.37
N VAL A 192 -2.23 -104.66 69.32
CA VAL A 192 -1.58 -104.10 68.12
C VAL A 192 -2.55 -103.22 67.33
N LEU A 193 -3.82 -103.59 67.23
CA LEU A 193 -4.87 -102.77 66.63
C LEU A 193 -5.13 -101.50 67.45
N GLY A 194 -5.12 -101.57 68.79
CA GLY A 194 -5.23 -100.40 69.66
C GLY A 194 -4.05 -99.44 69.50
N LEU A 195 -2.83 -99.97 69.43
CA LEU A 195 -1.62 -99.17 69.21
C LEU A 195 -1.57 -98.61 67.77
N ALA A 196 -2.06 -99.36 66.79
CA ALA A 196 -2.22 -98.89 65.42
C ALA A 196 -3.32 -97.84 65.27
N GLN A 197 -4.43 -97.98 66.01
CA GLN A 197 -5.53 -97.02 66.04
C GLN A 197 -5.09 -95.72 66.73
N GLU A 198 -4.37 -95.80 67.85
CA GLU A 198 -3.74 -94.65 68.51
C GLU A 198 -2.72 -93.94 67.60
N MET A 199 -1.89 -94.72 66.89
CA MET A 199 -0.95 -94.18 65.91
C MET A 199 -1.66 -93.54 64.71
N ALA A 200 -2.75 -94.13 64.22
CA ALA A 200 -3.56 -93.56 63.14
C ALA A 200 -4.26 -92.27 63.58
N ASP A 201 -4.82 -92.23 64.78
CA ASP A 201 -5.46 -91.04 65.35
C ASP A 201 -4.43 -89.92 65.59
N ARG A 202 -3.24 -90.27 66.09
CA ARG A 202 -2.13 -89.33 66.27
C ARG A 202 -1.62 -88.79 64.94
N LEU A 203 -1.33 -89.64 63.95
CA LEU A 203 -0.91 -89.21 62.61
C LEU A 203 -1.98 -88.36 61.94
N THR A 204 -3.26 -88.69 62.14
CA THR A 204 -4.37 -87.89 61.61
C THR A 204 -4.46 -86.53 62.31
N SER A 205 -4.22 -86.48 63.63
CA SER A 205 -4.17 -85.22 64.38
C SER A 205 -2.98 -84.35 63.97
N GLU A 206 -1.82 -84.97 63.76
CA GLU A 206 -0.57 -84.31 63.35
C GLU A 206 -0.70 -83.78 61.92
N ALA A 207 -1.20 -84.59 60.98
CA ALA A 207 -1.47 -84.15 59.61
C ALA A 207 -2.53 -83.02 59.54
N ARG A 208 -3.57 -83.07 60.39
CA ARG A 208 -4.54 -81.97 60.49
C ARG A 208 -3.92 -80.70 61.04
N SER A 209 -3.06 -80.81 62.05
CA SER A 209 -2.34 -79.66 62.62
C SER A 209 -1.38 -79.05 61.60
N GLU A 210 -0.60 -79.88 60.92
CA GLU A 210 0.34 -79.46 59.88
C GLU A 210 -0.39 -78.83 58.69
N SER A 211 -1.47 -79.44 58.21
CA SER A 211 -2.30 -78.86 57.15
C SER A 211 -2.90 -77.51 57.55
N THR A 212 -3.32 -77.37 58.81
CA THR A 212 -3.85 -76.09 59.32
C THR A 212 -2.74 -75.03 59.40
N SER A 213 -1.53 -75.42 59.82
CA SER A 213 -0.34 -74.54 59.81
C SER A 213 -0.02 -74.08 58.39
N MET A 214 0.09 -75.01 57.44
CA MET A 214 0.36 -74.70 56.04
C MET A 214 -0.71 -73.79 55.42
N LEU A 215 -1.99 -73.98 55.76
CA LEU A 215 -3.07 -73.11 55.29
C LEU A 215 -2.99 -71.70 55.90
N ASN A 216 -2.58 -71.57 57.16
CA ASN A 216 -2.39 -70.27 57.79
C ASN A 216 -1.18 -69.55 57.21
N GLU A 217 -0.05 -70.24 57.04
CA GLU A 217 1.15 -69.69 56.38
C GLU A 217 0.86 -69.26 54.94
N ALA A 218 0.10 -70.07 54.19
CA ALA A 218 -0.31 -69.72 52.83
C ALA A 218 -1.24 -68.50 52.80
N ARG A 219 -2.16 -68.37 53.77
CA ARG A 219 -3.02 -67.19 53.92
C ARG A 219 -2.22 -65.95 54.26
N GLU A 220 -1.33 -66.02 55.23
CA GLU A 220 -0.44 -64.90 55.61
C GLU A 220 0.46 -64.47 54.46
N ALA A 221 1.04 -65.41 53.71
CA ALA A 221 1.83 -65.11 52.52
C ALA A 221 0.99 -64.43 51.42
N ALA A 222 -0.24 -64.89 51.19
CA ALA A 222 -1.15 -64.29 50.22
C ALA A 222 -1.59 -62.89 50.65
N GLU A 223 -1.91 -62.68 51.92
CA GLU A 223 -2.26 -61.36 52.48
C GLU A 223 -1.10 -60.38 52.33
N LYS A 224 0.12 -60.81 52.68
CA LYS A 224 1.33 -60.00 52.50
C LYS A 224 1.57 -59.64 51.03
N GLN A 225 1.41 -60.59 50.12
CA GLN A 225 1.57 -60.33 48.69
C GLN A 225 0.52 -59.34 48.16
N ILE A 226 -0.72 -59.43 48.63
CA ILE A 226 -1.78 -58.47 48.27
C ILE A 226 -1.46 -57.09 48.83
N GLU A 227 -0.96 -57.00 50.06
CA GLU A 227 -0.56 -55.72 50.67
C GLU A 227 0.62 -55.07 49.94
N GLU A 228 1.64 -55.85 49.57
CA GLU A 228 2.78 -55.38 48.76
C GLU A 228 2.34 -54.95 47.35
N ALA A 229 1.45 -55.70 46.70
CA ALA A 229 0.88 -55.35 45.40
C ALA A 229 0.04 -54.06 45.47
N ASN A 230 -0.78 -53.90 46.51
CA ASN A 230 -1.57 -52.69 46.73
C ASN A 230 -0.67 -51.49 47.05
N SER A 231 0.36 -51.67 47.88
CA SER A 231 1.32 -50.63 48.22
C SER A 231 2.11 -50.16 46.99
N SER A 232 2.62 -51.11 46.18
CA SER A 232 3.32 -50.78 44.94
C SER A 232 2.40 -50.11 43.91
N SER A 233 1.16 -50.59 43.75
CA SER A 233 0.18 -49.95 42.86
C SER A 233 -0.14 -48.52 43.32
N ASN A 234 -0.38 -48.29 44.61
CA ASN A 234 -0.65 -46.95 45.15
C ASN A 234 0.53 -46.01 44.91
N ARG A 235 1.76 -46.46 45.15
CA ARG A 235 2.97 -45.66 44.85
C ARG A 235 3.04 -45.28 43.38
N THR A 236 2.81 -46.23 42.47
CA THR A 236 2.83 -45.91 41.02
C THR A 236 1.74 -44.93 40.61
N LEU A 237 0.57 -44.98 41.24
CA LEU A 237 -0.51 -44.02 40.98
C LEU A 237 -0.19 -42.64 41.54
N GLU A 238 0.42 -42.55 42.72
CA GLU A 238 0.88 -41.30 43.31
C GLU A 238 1.98 -40.65 42.46
N ASP A 239 2.99 -41.43 42.04
CA ASP A 239 4.06 -40.95 41.16
C ASP A 239 3.52 -40.47 39.81
N ALA A 240 2.59 -41.22 39.20
CA ALA A 240 1.96 -40.84 37.95
C ALA A 240 1.14 -39.54 38.10
N ARG A 241 0.39 -39.40 39.20
CA ARG A 241 -0.37 -38.18 39.50
C ARG A 241 0.54 -36.99 39.73
N ALA A 242 1.60 -37.12 40.52
CA ALA A 242 2.56 -36.06 40.80
C ALA A 242 3.28 -35.60 39.52
N ASN A 243 3.65 -36.53 38.64
CA ASN A 243 4.25 -36.19 37.36
C ASN A 243 3.27 -35.48 36.42
N ALA A 244 2.01 -35.91 36.38
CA ALA A 244 0.97 -35.25 35.58
C ALA A 244 0.68 -33.83 36.09
N GLU A 245 0.56 -33.65 37.40
CA GLU A 245 0.34 -32.34 38.02
C GLU A 245 1.50 -31.38 37.74
N LYS A 246 2.74 -31.88 37.84
CA LYS A 246 3.93 -31.11 37.47
C LYS A 246 3.92 -30.68 35.99
N GLN A 247 3.58 -31.59 35.08
CA GLN A 247 3.49 -31.27 33.65
C GLN A 247 2.41 -30.22 33.37
N ILE A 248 1.26 -30.30 34.03
CA ILE A 248 0.18 -29.32 33.90
C ILE A 248 0.64 -27.96 34.43
N SER A 249 1.24 -27.91 35.62
CA SER A 249 1.77 -26.68 36.21
C SER A 249 2.85 -26.01 35.34
N ASP A 250 3.78 -26.80 34.81
CA ASP A 250 4.82 -26.32 33.89
C ASP A 250 4.21 -25.79 32.59
N ALA A 251 3.19 -26.47 32.05
CA ALA A 251 2.48 -26.04 30.84
C ALA A 251 1.68 -24.75 31.07
N GLU A 252 0.98 -24.63 32.20
CA GLU A 252 0.25 -23.42 32.59
C GLU A 252 1.19 -22.23 32.78
N SER A 253 2.34 -22.42 33.43
CA SER A 253 3.35 -21.37 33.58
C SER A 253 3.91 -20.92 32.22
N ARG A 254 4.20 -21.87 31.31
CA ARG A 254 4.64 -21.54 29.95
C ARG A 254 3.55 -20.83 29.14
N ALA A 255 2.30 -21.24 29.27
CA ALA A 255 1.18 -20.58 28.61
C ALA A 255 1.02 -19.14 29.13
N ASN A 256 1.03 -18.93 30.43
CA ASN A 256 0.92 -17.60 31.05
C ASN A 256 2.06 -16.68 30.61
N THR A 257 3.30 -17.18 30.64
CA THR A 257 4.46 -16.39 30.18
C THR A 257 4.40 -16.06 28.68
N LEU A 258 3.92 -16.99 27.83
CA LEU A 258 3.71 -16.71 26.41
C LEU A 258 2.63 -15.65 26.18
N VAL A 259 1.52 -15.71 26.92
CA VAL A 259 0.43 -14.73 26.84
C VAL A 259 0.94 -13.35 27.27
N THR A 260 1.58 -13.24 28.43
CA THR A 260 2.13 -11.96 28.90
C THR A 260 3.19 -11.39 27.96
N ASN A 261 4.05 -12.23 27.39
CA ASN A 261 5.03 -11.80 26.38
C ASN A 261 4.35 -11.33 25.09
N ALA A 262 3.30 -12.01 24.65
CA ALA A 262 2.51 -11.61 23.47
C ALA A 262 1.78 -10.29 23.71
N GLU A 263 1.15 -10.11 24.87
CA GLU A 263 0.50 -8.87 25.29
C GLU A 263 1.49 -7.70 25.35
N SER A 264 2.67 -7.91 25.96
CA SER A 264 3.72 -6.90 26.03
C SER A 264 4.19 -6.48 24.63
N ARG A 265 4.46 -7.46 23.74
CA ARG A 265 4.85 -7.18 22.35
C ARG A 265 3.75 -6.44 21.59
N ALA A 266 2.49 -6.85 21.74
CA ALA A 266 1.36 -6.17 21.12
C ALA A 266 1.27 -4.71 21.59
N ASN A 267 1.37 -4.45 22.90
CA ASN A 267 1.36 -3.10 23.45
C ASN A 267 2.53 -2.26 22.94
N THR A 268 3.73 -2.83 22.81
CA THR A 268 4.88 -2.12 22.24
C THR A 268 4.68 -1.78 20.77
N LEU A 269 4.14 -2.69 19.97
CA LEU A 269 3.87 -2.47 18.55
C LEU A 269 2.81 -1.40 18.34
N VAL A 270 1.73 -1.41 19.13
CA VAL A 270 0.68 -0.38 19.08
C VAL A 270 1.26 0.99 19.45
N SER A 271 2.02 1.08 20.53
CA SER A 271 2.67 2.33 20.95
C SER A 271 3.65 2.87 19.89
N GLU A 272 4.45 1.99 19.29
CA GLU A 272 5.37 2.37 18.22
C GLU A 272 4.63 2.83 16.96
N ALA A 273 3.55 2.14 16.58
CA ALA A 273 2.69 2.54 15.47
C ALA A 273 2.03 3.91 15.72
N ASP A 274 1.52 4.15 16.93
CA ASP A 274 0.93 5.43 17.31
C ASP A 274 1.95 6.58 17.25
N LEU A 275 3.17 6.35 17.73
CA LEU A 275 4.25 7.35 17.65
C LEU A 275 4.64 7.64 16.21
N LYS A 276 4.78 6.60 15.37
CA LYS A 276 5.07 6.76 13.94
C LYS A 276 3.94 7.52 13.23
N ALA A 277 2.68 7.20 13.52
CA ALA A 277 1.54 7.89 12.97
C ALA A 277 1.53 9.37 13.36
N LYS A 278 1.76 9.69 14.65
CA LYS A 278 1.85 11.07 15.14
C LYS A 278 2.97 11.86 14.46
N ASN A 279 4.15 11.24 14.30
CA ASN A 279 5.27 11.88 13.62
C ASN A 279 4.98 12.13 12.14
N LEU A 280 4.36 11.16 11.45
CA LEU A 280 4.00 11.32 10.04
C LEU A 280 2.98 12.44 9.85
N VAL A 281 1.98 12.54 10.72
CA VAL A 281 1.00 13.64 10.70
C VAL A 281 1.69 14.99 10.96
N ALA A 282 2.56 15.08 11.96
CA ALA A 282 3.30 16.31 12.25
C ALA A 282 4.23 16.74 11.08
N ASP A 283 4.89 15.78 10.43
CA ASP A 283 5.72 16.02 9.25
C ASP A 283 4.88 16.48 8.06
N ALA A 284 3.71 15.87 7.84
CA ALA A 284 2.77 16.26 6.80
C ALA A 284 2.21 17.68 7.04
N GLU A 285 1.83 18.00 8.26
CA GLU A 285 1.37 19.35 8.67
C GLU A 285 2.48 20.39 8.44
N LYS A 286 3.71 20.09 8.84
CA LYS A 286 4.86 20.98 8.64
C LYS A 286 5.16 21.19 7.16
N LYS A 287 5.12 20.11 6.35
CA LYS A 287 5.33 20.20 4.91
C LYS A 287 4.23 21.01 4.24
N SER A 288 2.97 20.78 4.61
CA SER A 288 1.82 21.54 4.14
C SER A 288 1.96 23.03 4.46
N ALA A 289 2.25 23.37 5.71
CA ALA A 289 2.47 24.76 6.13
C ALA A 289 3.63 25.42 5.37
N ALA A 290 4.74 24.71 5.16
CA ALA A 290 5.87 25.20 4.38
C ALA A 290 5.50 25.43 2.90
N THR A 291 4.73 24.53 2.28
CA THR A 291 4.26 24.71 0.90
C THR A 291 3.30 25.89 0.77
N LEU A 292 2.38 26.07 1.71
CA LEU A 292 1.48 27.23 1.72
C LEU A 292 2.26 28.53 1.87
N ALA A 293 3.20 28.60 2.82
CA ALA A 293 4.04 29.80 3.01
C ALA A 293 4.92 30.11 1.79
N ALA A 294 5.47 29.09 1.12
CA ALA A 294 6.25 29.27 -0.10
C ALA A 294 5.38 29.77 -1.26
N SER A 295 4.17 29.22 -1.41
CA SER A 295 3.21 29.63 -2.44
C SER A 295 2.71 31.05 -2.22
N THR A 296 2.34 31.44 -0.99
CA THR A 296 1.92 32.81 -0.69
C THR A 296 3.05 33.82 -0.92
N SER A 297 4.28 33.49 -0.50
CA SER A 297 5.44 34.36 -0.74
C SER A 297 5.72 34.57 -2.24
N ARG A 298 5.60 33.52 -3.06
CA ARG A 298 5.75 33.63 -4.51
C ARG A 298 4.63 34.47 -5.14
N ALA A 299 3.39 34.26 -4.70
CA ALA A 299 2.25 35.04 -5.18
C ALA A 299 2.41 36.53 -4.84
N GLU A 300 2.78 36.87 -3.61
CA GLU A 300 3.06 38.25 -3.21
C GLU A 300 4.20 38.88 -4.01
N ALA A 301 5.27 38.13 -4.28
CA ALA A 301 6.38 38.60 -5.10
C ALA A 301 5.97 38.86 -6.56
N GLN A 302 5.14 37.98 -7.14
CA GLN A 302 4.58 38.17 -8.48
C GLN A 302 3.66 39.39 -8.56
N ILE A 303 2.80 39.60 -7.56
CA ILE A 303 1.93 40.78 -7.47
C ILE A 303 2.78 42.05 -7.42
N ARG A 304 3.80 42.11 -6.55
CA ARG A 304 4.71 43.26 -6.48
C ARG A 304 5.41 43.53 -7.81
N GLN A 305 5.92 42.49 -8.48
CA GLN A 305 6.53 42.66 -9.80
C GLN A 305 5.54 43.17 -10.86
N ALA A 306 4.28 42.73 -10.82
CA ALA A 306 3.25 43.20 -11.73
C ALA A 306 2.90 44.68 -11.45
N GLU A 307 2.77 45.06 -10.17
CA GLU A 307 2.55 46.43 -9.74
C GLU A 307 3.70 47.36 -10.14
N ASP A 308 4.95 46.95 -9.92
CA ASP A 308 6.14 47.71 -10.31
C ASP A 308 6.20 47.92 -11.83
N LYS A 309 5.89 46.89 -12.63
CA LYS A 309 5.82 46.99 -14.10
C LYS A 309 4.70 47.92 -14.55
N ALA A 310 3.52 47.84 -13.93
CA ALA A 310 2.39 48.70 -14.25
C ALA A 310 2.72 50.17 -13.96
N ASN A 311 3.32 50.45 -12.79
CA ASN A 311 3.75 51.79 -12.40
C ASN A 311 4.84 52.34 -13.34
N ALA A 312 5.80 51.51 -13.74
CA ALA A 312 6.83 51.89 -14.70
C ALA A 312 6.24 52.23 -16.08
N LEU A 313 5.31 51.41 -16.57
CA LEU A 313 4.65 51.63 -17.86
C LEU A 313 3.78 52.91 -17.82
N GLN A 314 3.11 53.18 -16.70
CA GLN A 314 2.37 54.41 -16.51
C GLN A 314 3.30 55.64 -16.52
N ALA A 315 4.42 55.58 -15.79
CA ALA A 315 5.39 56.67 -15.77
C ALA A 315 5.99 56.95 -17.16
N ASP A 316 6.28 55.90 -17.94
CA ASP A 316 6.77 56.04 -19.30
C ASP A 316 5.70 56.59 -20.26
N ALA A 317 4.44 56.18 -20.10
CA ALA A 317 3.33 56.73 -20.86
C ALA A 317 3.12 58.23 -20.56
N GLU A 318 3.18 58.62 -19.28
CA GLU A 318 3.10 60.03 -18.85
C GLU A 318 4.25 60.86 -19.42
N ARG A 319 5.49 60.36 -19.37
CA ARG A 319 6.64 61.03 -19.99
C ARG A 319 6.44 61.24 -21.49
N LYS A 320 6.11 60.18 -22.23
CA LYS A 320 5.84 60.27 -23.68
C LYS A 320 4.68 61.23 -23.98
N HIS A 321 3.64 61.24 -23.16
CA HIS A 321 2.55 62.19 -23.30
C HIS A 321 3.03 63.63 -23.12
N THR A 322 3.83 63.91 -22.09
CA THR A 322 4.39 65.26 -21.89
C THR A 322 5.31 65.70 -23.02
N GLU A 323 6.18 64.80 -23.52
CA GLU A 323 7.08 65.08 -24.64
C GLU A 323 6.32 65.35 -25.94
N THR A 324 5.34 64.52 -26.26
CA THR A 324 4.50 64.70 -27.46
C THR A 324 3.69 65.99 -27.38
N MET A 325 3.10 66.33 -26.23
CA MET A 325 2.39 67.60 -26.05
C MET A 325 3.33 68.81 -26.15
N ALA A 326 4.55 68.71 -25.63
CA ALA A 326 5.55 69.76 -25.78
C ALA A 326 5.92 69.98 -27.25
N ALA A 327 6.17 68.90 -28.01
CA ALA A 327 6.49 68.95 -29.43
C ALA A 327 5.32 69.51 -30.27
N VAL A 328 4.08 69.09 -30.00
CA VAL A 328 2.88 69.61 -30.67
C VAL A 328 2.72 71.11 -30.39
N LYS A 329 2.96 71.56 -29.16
CA LYS A 329 2.90 72.98 -28.79
C LYS A 329 4.00 73.80 -29.47
N GLU A 330 5.20 73.25 -29.63
CA GLU A 330 6.28 73.89 -30.39
C GLU A 330 5.91 74.04 -31.86
N GLN A 331 5.34 72.99 -32.48
CA GLN A 331 4.84 73.05 -33.85
C GLN A 331 3.72 74.09 -34.01
N GLN A 332 2.79 74.16 -33.05
CA GLN A 332 1.74 75.18 -33.04
C GLN A 332 2.34 76.59 -33.02
N ASN A 333 3.27 76.87 -32.09
CA ASN A 333 3.92 78.18 -31.99
C ASN A 333 4.70 78.55 -33.28
N ALA A 334 5.37 77.58 -33.89
CA ALA A 334 6.08 77.78 -35.16
C ALA A 334 5.11 78.11 -36.31
N LEU A 335 3.97 77.41 -36.38
CA LEU A 335 2.91 77.69 -37.35
C LEU A 335 2.29 79.07 -37.12
N GLU A 336 2.01 79.45 -35.87
CA GLU A 336 1.49 80.78 -35.51
C GLU A 336 2.48 81.89 -35.91
N THR A 337 3.77 81.70 -35.65
CA THR A 337 4.82 82.62 -36.09
C THR A 337 4.83 82.75 -37.61
N ARG A 338 4.77 81.64 -38.34
CA ARG A 338 4.72 81.63 -39.81
C ARG A 338 3.50 82.35 -40.37
N ILE A 339 2.34 82.17 -39.74
CA ILE A 339 1.11 82.90 -40.10
C ILE A 339 1.31 84.40 -39.92
N SER A 340 1.92 84.83 -38.80
CA SER A 340 2.19 86.26 -38.57
C SER A 340 3.16 86.85 -39.61
N GLU A 341 4.22 86.11 -39.97
CA GLU A 341 5.16 86.49 -41.04
C GLU A 341 4.44 86.64 -42.39
N LEU A 342 3.58 85.68 -42.74
CA LEU A 342 2.80 85.70 -43.98
C LEU A 342 1.82 86.88 -44.02
N GLN A 343 1.19 87.22 -42.89
CA GLN A 343 0.29 88.39 -42.80
C GLN A 343 1.04 89.71 -42.98
N ILE A 344 2.26 89.84 -42.42
CA ILE A 344 3.11 91.02 -42.64
C ILE A 344 3.52 91.10 -44.10
N PHE A 345 3.99 90.00 -44.68
CA PHE A 345 4.35 89.92 -46.09
C PHE A 345 3.17 90.28 -47.00
N GLU A 346 1.96 89.80 -46.69
CA GLU A 346 0.74 90.16 -47.41
C GLU A 346 0.45 91.66 -47.33
N ARG A 347 0.55 92.26 -46.14
CA ARG A 347 0.32 93.71 -45.96
C ARG A 347 1.33 94.54 -46.76
N GLU A 348 2.61 94.17 -46.69
CA GLU A 348 3.66 94.83 -47.46
C GLU A 348 3.47 94.65 -48.97
N TYR A 349 3.13 93.44 -49.41
CA TYR A 349 2.86 93.13 -50.81
C TYR A 349 1.66 93.92 -51.34
N ARG A 350 0.53 93.96 -50.60
CA ARG A 350 -0.63 94.79 -50.94
C ARG A 350 -0.26 96.27 -51.04
N THR A 351 0.56 96.77 -50.12
CA THR A 351 1.03 98.17 -50.12
C THR A 351 1.91 98.47 -51.33
N ARG A 352 2.88 97.59 -51.64
CA ARG A 352 3.74 97.72 -52.84
C ARG A 352 2.95 97.61 -54.14
N LEU A 353 2.02 96.66 -54.23
CA LEU A 353 1.15 96.49 -55.40
C LEU A 353 0.29 97.73 -55.61
N LYS A 354 -0.30 98.27 -54.54
CA LYS A 354 -1.08 99.52 -54.59
C LYS A 354 -0.22 100.68 -55.09
N SER A 355 0.98 100.86 -54.53
CA SER A 355 1.91 101.90 -54.96
C SER A 355 2.35 101.74 -56.42
N LEU A 356 2.60 100.50 -56.88
CA LEU A 356 2.94 100.21 -58.28
C LEU A 356 1.78 100.57 -59.22
N LEU A 357 0.55 100.17 -58.86
CA LEU A 357 -0.65 100.47 -59.65
C LEU A 357 -0.95 101.98 -59.69
N GLU A 358 -0.81 102.67 -58.55
CA GLU A 358 -0.92 104.14 -58.47
C GLU A 358 0.14 104.83 -59.33
N GLY A 359 1.40 104.38 -59.27
CA GLY A 359 2.47 104.90 -60.12
C GLY A 359 2.22 104.66 -61.61
N GLN A 360 1.75 103.46 -61.99
CA GLN A 360 1.38 103.15 -63.38
C GLN A 360 0.19 104.00 -63.86
N LEU A 361 -0.80 104.26 -63.00
CA LEU A 361 -1.91 105.19 -63.30
C LEU A 361 -1.42 106.62 -63.47
N GLU A 362 -0.47 107.07 -62.65
CA GLU A 362 0.10 108.41 -62.72
C GLU A 362 0.98 108.61 -63.95
N GLU A 363 1.76 107.60 -64.36
CA GLU A 363 2.46 107.60 -65.66
C GLU A 363 1.49 107.61 -66.84
N LEU A 364 0.36 106.92 -66.76
CA LEU A 364 -0.71 106.96 -67.76
C LEU A 364 -1.38 108.33 -67.82
N ASN A 365 -1.66 108.97 -66.67
CA ASN A 365 -2.15 110.35 -66.61
C ASN A 365 -1.10 111.34 -67.14
N ALA A 366 0.18 111.16 -66.81
CA ALA A 366 1.27 112.01 -67.28
C ALA A 366 1.50 111.84 -68.80
N ARG A 367 1.37 110.63 -69.34
CA ARG A 367 1.37 110.35 -70.79
C ARG A 367 0.10 110.83 -71.49
N GLY A 368 -1.06 110.78 -70.84
CA GLY A 368 -2.28 111.44 -71.29
C GLY A 368 -2.14 112.96 -71.31
N SER A 369 -1.38 113.52 -70.36
CA SER A 369 -1.04 114.94 -70.27
C SER A 369 0.13 115.34 -71.18
N SER A 370 0.86 114.39 -71.78
CA SER A 370 1.93 114.61 -72.75
C SER A 370 1.63 113.94 -74.09
N ALA A 371 0.37 114.03 -74.52
CA ALA A 371 0.05 114.13 -75.94
C ALA A 371 0.42 115.56 -76.42
N PRO A 372 1.30 115.73 -77.41
CA PRO A 372 1.66 117.04 -77.93
C PRO A 372 0.52 117.63 -78.75
N SER A 373 0.12 118.86 -78.43
CA SER A 373 -0.65 119.73 -79.32
C SER A 373 0.13 119.91 -80.63
N ASN A 374 -0.29 119.22 -81.68
CA ASN A 374 0.13 119.53 -83.04
C ASN A 374 -0.60 120.81 -83.48
N ASN A 375 0.14 121.91 -83.60
CA ASN A 375 -0.37 123.18 -84.09
C ASN A 375 0.05 123.35 -85.55
N GLY A 376 -0.91 123.40 -86.49
CA GLY A 376 -0.63 123.63 -87.91
C GLY A 376 -1.86 123.74 -88.83
N ALA A 377 -2.02 124.93 -89.43
CA ALA A 377 -2.75 125.31 -90.66
C ALA A 377 -4.30 125.25 -90.66
N ASN A 378 -5.07 126.35 -90.56
CA ASN A 378 -5.19 127.58 -91.39
C ASN A 378 -5.92 127.43 -92.75
N LYS A 379 -7.26 127.64 -92.72
CA LYS A 379 -8.15 128.40 -93.66
C LYS A 379 -8.34 127.90 -95.12
N PRO A 380 -9.35 128.41 -95.90
CA PRO A 380 -10.54 129.24 -95.58
C PRO A 380 -11.86 128.86 -96.34
N SER A 381 -12.96 129.53 -95.97
CA SER A 381 -14.10 129.99 -96.81
C SER A 381 -14.95 129.02 -97.67
N GLY A 382 -16.28 129.14 -97.56
CA GLY A 382 -17.22 128.94 -98.67
C GLY A 382 -18.55 128.26 -98.32
N GLU A 383 -19.63 129.06 -98.35
CA GLU A 383 -21.08 128.74 -98.50
C GLU A 383 -21.84 127.89 -97.47
#